data_AF-A0A7I7NMI6-F1
#
_entry.id   AF-A0A7I7NMI6-F1
#
_cell.length_a   1.000
_cell.length_b   1.000
_cell.length_c   1.000
_cell.angle_alpha   90.00
_cell.angle_beta   90.00
_cell.angle_gamma   90.00
#
_symmetry.space_group_name_H-M   'P 1'
#
loop_
_entity.id
_entity.type
_entity.pdbx_description
1 polymer ?
#
loop_
_entity_poly.entity_id
_entity_poly.type
_entity_poly.pdbx_seq_one_letter_code
_entity_poly.pdbx_strand_id
1 'polypeptide(L)'
;MPTLVITEVVYLLGTRLGAEPEVRFLGDLADGAFSVEPVAASDWIRIAELVARYRDLPLGSVDASVVTTAERLAIGEIATFDRRHFSVVRPRHADAFTLLP
;
A
#
# COMPACT_ATOMS: atom_id res chain seq x y z
N MET A 1 -5.83 4.59 -1.94
CA MET A 1 -4.57 4.50 -1.17
C MET A 1 -4.86 3.95 0.22
N PRO A 2 -4.32 2.78 0.59
CA PRO A 2 -4.52 2.22 1.93
C PRO A 2 -4.03 3.14 3.03
N THR A 3 -4.74 3.23 4.15
CA THR A 3 -4.36 4.12 5.27
C THR A 3 -2.97 3.82 5.84
N LEU A 4 -2.50 2.57 5.80
CA LEU A 4 -1.16 2.24 6.31
C LEU A 4 -0.02 2.88 5.49
N VAL A 5 -0.25 3.14 4.19
CA VAL A 5 0.71 3.84 3.33
C VAL A 5 0.91 5.28 3.80
N ILE A 6 -0.15 5.94 4.30
CA ILE A 6 -0.08 7.31 4.81
C ILE A 6 0.94 7.38 5.95
N THR A 7 0.92 6.43 6.88
CA THR A 7 1.85 6.39 8.01
C THR A 7 3.31 6.28 7.55
N GLU A 8 3.58 5.46 6.54
CA GLU A 8 4.94 5.34 5.99
C GLU A 8 5.38 6.61 5.25
N VAL A 9 4.48 7.21 4.46
CA VAL A 9 4.74 8.48 3.78
C VAL A 9 5.07 9.58 4.77
N VAL A 10 4.25 9.81 5.80
CA VAL A 10 4.52 10.88 6.80
C VAL A 10 5.81 10.61 7.56
N TYR A 11 6.10 9.35 7.92
CA TYR A 11 7.37 8.99 8.54
C TYR A 11 8.58 9.33 7.66
N LEU A 12 8.51 9.00 6.36
CA LEU A 12 9.57 9.30 5.40
C LEU A 12 9.73 10.81 5.16
N LEU A 13 8.63 11.56 5.06
CA LEU A 13 8.66 13.01 4.93
C LEU A 13 9.30 13.66 6.16
N GLY A 14 8.83 13.33 7.36
CA GLY A 14 9.36 13.88 8.60
C GLY A 14 10.84 13.56 8.82
N THR A 15 11.26 12.33 8.52
CA THR A 15 12.66 11.91 8.72
C THR A 15 13.63 12.42 7.65
N ARG A 16 13.17 12.70 6.43
CA ARG A 16 14.05 13.06 5.30
C ARG A 16 13.95 14.51 4.85
N LEU A 17 12.80 15.15 5.00
CA LEU A 17 12.49 16.46 4.43
C LEU A 17 11.94 17.46 5.46
N GLY A 18 11.61 17.01 6.68
CA GLY A 18 11.06 17.84 7.75
C GLY A 18 9.54 17.98 7.70
N ALA A 19 8.99 18.89 8.52
CA ALA A 19 7.55 18.98 8.76
C ALA A 19 6.74 19.63 7.64
N GLU A 20 7.33 20.57 6.88
CA GLU A 20 6.58 21.35 5.86
C GLU A 20 5.99 20.47 4.73
N PRO A 21 6.73 19.50 4.16
CA PRO A 21 6.15 18.57 3.19
C PRO A 21 5.06 17.67 3.75
N GLU A 22 5.15 17.28 5.03
CA GLU A 22 4.10 16.50 5.71
C GLU A 22 2.81 17.32 5.81
N VAL A 23 2.89 18.59 6.24
CA VAL A 23 1.73 19.50 6.29
C VAL A 23 1.07 19.62 4.92
N ARG A 24 1.86 19.76 3.85
CA ARG A 24 1.33 19.81 2.48
C ARG A 24 0.62 18.51 2.08
N PHE A 25 1.24 17.37 2.34
CA PHE A 25 0.65 16.06 2.04
C PHE A 25 -0.67 15.85 2.80
N LEU A 26 -0.75 16.28 4.06
CA LEU A 26 -1.99 16.27 4.84
C LEU A 26 -3.06 17.20 4.24
N GLY A 27 -2.65 18.35 3.70
CA GLY A 27 -3.51 19.23 2.91
C GLY A 27 -4.09 18.54 1.67
N ASP A 28 -3.24 17.86 0.88
CA ASP A 28 -3.66 17.11 -0.30
C ASP A 28 -4.69 16.01 0.05
N LEU A 29 -4.53 15.35 1.20
CA LEU A 29 -5.50 14.38 1.71
C LEU A 29 -6.83 15.02 2.08
N ALA A 30 -6.80 16.20 2.73
CA ALA A 30 -8.01 16.94 3.08
C ALA A 30 -8.77 17.46 1.85
N ASP A 31 -8.03 17.84 0.80
CA ASP A 31 -8.59 18.31 -0.47
C ASP A 31 -9.08 17.16 -1.37
N GLY A 32 -8.90 15.91 -0.95
CA GLY A 32 -9.39 14.74 -1.68
C GLY A 32 -8.54 14.36 -2.90
N ALA A 33 -7.27 14.78 -2.94
CA ALA A 33 -6.33 14.39 -4.00
C ALA A 33 -6.11 12.87 -4.07
N PHE A 34 -6.36 12.16 -2.96
CA PHE A 34 -6.31 10.70 -2.89
C PHE A 34 -7.62 10.13 -2.33
N SER A 35 -8.12 9.07 -2.95
CA SER A 35 -9.14 8.21 -2.32
C SER A 35 -8.48 7.35 -1.25
N VAL A 36 -8.69 7.68 0.02
CA VAL A 36 -8.13 6.93 1.16
C VAL A 36 -9.00 5.71 1.45
N GLU A 37 -8.36 4.56 1.54
CA GLU A 37 -8.99 3.26 1.80
C GLU A 37 -8.62 2.77 3.21
N PRO A 38 -9.58 2.71 4.15
CA PRO A 38 -9.36 2.11 5.45
C PRO A 38 -9.00 0.63 5.35
N VAL A 39 -8.24 0.13 6.31
CA VAL A 39 -8.05 -1.31 6.51
C VAL A 39 -9.33 -1.86 7.13
N ALA A 40 -10.09 -2.64 6.37
CA ALA A 40 -11.30 -3.27 6.88
C ALA A 40 -10.95 -4.37 7.88
N ALA A 41 -11.88 -4.71 8.80
CA ALA A 41 -11.65 -5.77 9.78
C ALA A 41 -11.29 -7.12 9.12
N SER A 42 -11.88 -7.41 7.95
CA SER A 42 -11.59 -8.60 7.15
C SER A 42 -10.19 -8.61 6.53
N ASP A 43 -9.58 -7.44 6.34
CA ASP A 43 -8.31 -7.30 5.62
C ASP A 43 -7.15 -7.85 6.45
N TRP A 44 -7.23 -7.80 7.78
CA TRP A 44 -6.16 -8.25 8.68
C TRP A 44 -5.79 -9.72 8.50
N ILE A 45 -6.78 -10.59 8.29
CA ILE A 45 -6.53 -12.02 8.04
C ILE A 45 -5.76 -12.16 6.72
N ARG A 46 -6.18 -11.44 5.68
CA ARG A 46 -5.51 -11.49 4.37
C ARG A 46 -4.09 -10.91 4.41
N ILE A 47 -3.89 -9.81 5.14
CA ILE A 47 -2.58 -9.21 5.37
C ILE A 47 -1.66 -10.23 6.05
N ALA A 48 -2.12 -10.90 7.11
CA ALA A 48 -1.35 -11.92 7.81
C ALA A 48 -1.00 -13.12 6.90
N GLU A 49 -1.95 -13.60 6.10
CA GLU A 49 -1.71 -14.65 5.11
C GLU A 49 -0.61 -14.27 4.11
N LEU A 50 -0.63 -13.04 3.59
CA LEU A 50 0.35 -12.56 2.63
C LEU A 50 1.74 -12.45 3.27
N VAL A 51 1.83 -11.85 4.46
CA VAL A 51 3.10 -11.75 5.20
C VAL A 51 3.67 -13.13 5.50
N ALA A 52 2.83 -14.09 5.90
CA ALA A 52 3.26 -15.46 6.17
C ALA A 52 3.70 -16.19 4.88
N ARG A 53 2.93 -16.05 3.79
CA ARG A 53 3.21 -16.69 2.49
C ARG A 53 4.51 -16.19 1.87
N TYR A 54 4.76 -14.89 1.96
CA TYR A 54 5.93 -14.24 1.39
C TYR A 54 7.00 -13.97 2.45
N ARG A 55 7.10 -14.77 3.51
CA ARG A 55 8.03 -14.51 4.62
C ARG A 55 9.51 -14.38 4.23
N ASP A 56 9.93 -15.03 3.13
CA ASP A 56 11.30 -14.96 2.61
C ASP A 56 11.50 -13.77 1.65
N LEU A 57 10.42 -13.05 1.34
CA LEU A 57 10.37 -11.78 0.62
C LEU A 57 9.61 -10.77 1.51
N PRO A 58 10.26 -10.18 2.52
CA PRO A 58 9.62 -9.57 3.67
C PRO A 58 8.73 -8.37 3.29
N LEU A 59 7.51 -8.70 2.85
CA LEU A 59 6.53 -7.78 2.28
C LEU A 59 6.08 -6.76 3.33
N GLY A 60 5.95 -7.20 4.58
CA GLY A 60 5.47 -6.37 5.67
C GLY A 60 3.99 -6.01 5.54
N SER A 61 3.45 -5.38 6.58
CA SER A 61 2.02 -5.10 6.68
C SER A 61 1.55 -4.01 5.70
N VAL A 62 2.41 -3.06 5.34
CA VAL A 62 2.05 -1.95 4.45
C VAL A 62 1.84 -2.48 3.02
N ASP A 63 2.83 -3.15 2.42
CA ASP A 63 2.67 -3.72 1.07
C ASP A 63 1.56 -4.79 1.02
N ALA A 64 1.45 -5.62 2.06
CA ALA A 64 0.34 -6.59 2.15
C ALA A 64 -1.04 -5.90 2.21
N SER A 65 -1.14 -4.71 2.83
CA SER A 65 -2.38 -3.92 2.81
C SER A 65 -2.70 -3.37 1.42
N VAL A 66 -1.69 -2.96 0.64
CA VAL A 66 -1.86 -2.56 -0.77
C VAL A 66 -2.45 -3.70 -1.59
N VAL A 67 -1.87 -4.89 -1.49
CA VAL A 67 -2.36 -6.09 -2.19
C VAL A 67 -3.79 -6.42 -1.76
N THR A 68 -4.08 -6.38 -0.47
CA THR A 68 -5.40 -6.70 0.08
C THR A 68 -6.46 -5.70 -0.36
N THR A 69 -6.16 -4.40 -0.33
CA THR A 69 -7.05 -3.35 -0.85
C THR A 69 -7.28 -3.51 -2.35
N ALA A 70 -6.23 -3.82 -3.13
CA ALA A 70 -6.38 -4.05 -4.56
C ALA A 70 -7.25 -5.27 -4.87
N GLU A 71 -7.11 -6.37 -4.11
CA GLU A 71 -8.01 -7.53 -4.19
C GLU A 71 -9.46 -7.17 -3.88
N ARG A 72 -9.70 -6.43 -2.79
CA ARG A 72 -11.05 -6.02 -2.36
C ARG A 72 -11.73 -5.12 -3.38
N LEU A 73 -10.98 -4.26 -4.07
CA LEU A 73 -11.48 -3.32 -5.07
C LEU A 73 -11.41 -3.84 -6.51
N ALA A 74 -10.94 -5.09 -6.70
CA ALA A 74 -10.69 -5.69 -8.02
C ALA A 74 -9.78 -4.83 -8.94
N ILE A 75 -8.79 -4.15 -8.34
CA ILE A 75 -7.83 -3.30 -9.06
C ILE A 75 -6.63 -4.13 -9.49
N GLY A 76 -6.29 -4.12 -10.78
CA GLY A 76 -5.15 -4.85 -11.34
C GLY A 76 -3.86 -4.05 -11.45
N GLU A 77 -3.89 -2.74 -11.19
CA GLU A 77 -2.77 -1.82 -11.39
C GLU A 77 -2.24 -1.29 -10.06
N ILE A 78 -0.92 -1.33 -9.87
CA ILE A 78 -0.24 -0.82 -8.68
C ILE A 78 0.81 0.20 -9.09
N ALA A 79 0.71 1.43 -8.59
CA ALA A 79 1.75 2.43 -8.72
C ALA A 79 2.82 2.22 -7.63
N THR A 80 4.00 1.71 -7.98
CA THR A 80 5.08 1.41 -7.04
C THR A 80 6.46 1.42 -7.69
N PHE A 81 7.47 1.90 -6.96
CA PHE A 81 8.87 1.71 -7.32
C PHE A 81 9.43 0.37 -6.81
N ASP A 82 8.75 -0.31 -5.88
CA ASP A 82 9.13 -1.64 -5.42
C ASP A 82 8.62 -2.73 -6.37
N ARG A 83 9.31 -2.85 -7.50
CA ARG A 83 9.01 -3.92 -8.46
C ARG A 83 9.40 -5.30 -7.95
N ARG A 84 10.35 -5.41 -7.02
CA ARG A 84 10.83 -6.70 -6.52
C ARG A 84 9.73 -7.40 -5.74
N HIS A 85 9.04 -6.69 -4.85
CA HIS A 85 7.95 -7.27 -4.08
C HIS A 85 6.73 -7.54 -4.95
N PHE A 86 6.24 -6.52 -5.66
CA PHE A 86 4.95 -6.61 -6.36
C PHE A 86 4.98 -7.44 -7.65
N SER A 87 6.15 -7.74 -8.22
CA SER A 87 6.25 -8.67 -9.38
C SER A 87 6.08 -10.14 -8.99
N VAL A 88 6.32 -10.48 -7.72
CA VAL A 88 6.24 -11.85 -7.19
C VAL A 88 4.87 -12.14 -6.58
N VAL A 89 4.26 -11.15 -5.93
CA VAL A 89 2.95 -11.32 -5.29
C VAL A 89 1.87 -11.60 -6.35
N ARG A 90 0.95 -12.51 -6.02
CA ARG A 90 -0.16 -12.91 -6.91
C ARG A 90 -1.49 -12.57 -6.25
N PRO A 91 -2.27 -11.63 -6.82
CA PRO A 91 -3.58 -11.29 -6.28
C PRO A 91 -4.60 -12.41 -6.56
N ARG A 92 -5.69 -12.44 -5.80
CA ARG A 92 -6.78 -13.43 -5.96
C ARG A 92 -7.59 -13.26 -7.25
N HIS A 93 -7.65 -12.05 -7.81
CA HIS A 93 -8.54 -11.71 -8.92
C HIS A 93 -7.83 -11.57 -10.28
N ALA A 94 -6.51 -11.78 -10.34
CA ALA A 94 -5.74 -11.67 -11.58
C ALA A 94 -4.45 -12.50 -11.52
N ASP A 95 -3.89 -12.83 -12.68
CA ASP A 95 -2.64 -13.61 -12.77
C ASP A 95 -1.41 -12.84 -12.25
N ALA A 96 -1.40 -11.52 -12.38
CA ALA A 96 -0.37 -10.64 -11.84
C ALA A 96 -0.88 -9.19 -11.79
N PHE A 97 -0.19 -8.34 -11.04
CA PHE A 97 -0.40 -6.90 -11.12
C PHE A 97 0.31 -6.30 -12.33
N THR A 98 -0.33 -5.30 -12.94
CA THR A 98 0.33 -4.33 -13.82
C THR A 98 1.00 -3.28 -12.94
N LEU A 99 2.33 -3.20 -12.98
CA LEU A 99 3.10 -2.27 -12.15
C LEU A 99 3.39 -0.99 -12.91
N LEU A 100 3.05 0.14 -12.29
CA LEU A 100 3.21 1.49 -12.82
C LEU A 100 4.12 2.34 -11.92
N PRO A 101 4.68 3.42 -12.47
CA PRO A 101 5.20 3.43 -13.84
C PRO A 101 6.29 2.37 -13.98
#